data_AF-A0A4U9WQK3-F1
#
_entry.id   AF-A0A4U9WQK3-F1
#
_cell.length_a   1.000
_cell.length_b   1.000
_cell.length_c   1.000
_cell.angle_alpha   90.00
_cell.angle_beta   90.00
_cell.angle_gamma   90.00
#
_symmetry.space_group_name_H-M   'P 1'
#
loop_
_entity.id
_entity.type
_entity.pdbx_description
1 polymer ?
#
loop_
_entity_poly.entity_id
_entity_poly.type
_entity_poly.pdbx_seq_one_letter_code
_entity_poly.pdbx_strand_id
1 'polypeptide(L)'
;MTGKLNAFAPHAKVIHMDIDPAEMSKLRQAHVALQGDLKTLLPALQQPMQIAPWLQRVAELKETHPWRYDHPGQPIYAPLLPQATV
;
A
#
# COMPACT_ATOMS: atom_id res chain seq x y z
N MET A 1 -7.31 -4.40 -9.85
CA MET A 1 -7.20 -4.33 -8.36
C MET A 1 -8.12 -5.40 -7.78
N THR A 2 -7.64 -6.31 -6.93
CA THR A 2 -8.43 -7.47 -6.43
C THR A 2 -8.73 -7.44 -4.92
N GLY A 3 -8.38 -6.35 -4.22
CA GLY A 3 -8.71 -6.15 -2.81
C GLY A 3 -10.08 -5.51 -2.58
N LYS A 4 -10.77 -5.87 -1.48
CA LYS A 4 -12.04 -5.22 -1.07
C LYS A 4 -11.75 -3.81 -0.58
N LEU A 5 -12.12 -2.79 -1.36
CA LEU A 5 -11.86 -1.37 -1.06
C LEU A 5 -12.39 -0.94 0.32
N ASN A 6 -13.57 -1.43 0.71
CA ASN A 6 -14.18 -1.13 2.02
C ASN A 6 -13.43 -1.76 3.21
N ALA A 7 -12.62 -2.80 2.97
CA ALA A 7 -11.81 -3.44 4.01
C ALA A 7 -10.40 -2.85 4.10
N PHE A 8 -9.99 -2.04 3.12
CA PHE A 8 -8.71 -1.34 3.16
C PHE A 8 -8.80 -0.23 4.20
N ALA A 9 -7.80 -0.10 5.08
CA ALA A 9 -7.67 0.98 6.07
C ALA A 9 -9.00 1.50 6.67
N PRO A 10 -9.85 0.65 7.27
CA PRO A 10 -11.24 1.01 7.59
C PRO A 10 -11.37 2.12 8.66
N HIS A 11 -10.32 2.31 9.46
CA HIS A 11 -10.31 3.30 10.55
C HIS A 11 -9.47 4.55 10.23
N ALA A 12 -8.95 4.68 9.02
CA ALA A 12 -8.05 5.78 8.66
C ALA A 12 -8.80 7.05 8.24
N LYS A 13 -8.28 8.21 8.66
CA LYS A 13 -8.51 9.48 7.97
C LYS A 13 -7.59 9.53 6.75
N VAL A 14 -8.13 9.97 5.61
CA VAL A 14 -7.47 9.85 4.30
C VAL A 14 -7.15 11.23 3.76
N ILE A 15 -5.87 11.51 3.56
CA ILE A 15 -5.39 12.64 2.77
C ILE A 15 -4.96 12.08 1.42
N HIS A 16 -5.52 12.58 0.33
CA HIS A 16 -5.17 12.18 -1.04
C HIS A 16 -4.37 13.31 -1.68
N MET A 17 -3.15 13.00 -2.11
CA MET A 17 -2.27 13.94 -2.81
C MET A 17 -1.90 13.35 -4.17
N ASP A 18 -2.30 14.01 -5.25
CA ASP A 18 -2.03 13.60 -6.63
C ASP A 18 -1.93 14.86 -7.51
N ILE A 19 -1.19 14.76 -8.61
CA ILE A 19 -1.09 15.85 -9.60
C ILE A 19 -2.28 15.81 -10.57
N ASP A 20 -2.85 14.62 -10.81
CA ASP A 20 -3.97 14.41 -11.72
C ASP A 20 -5.32 14.49 -10.97
N PRO A 21 -6.19 15.45 -11.30
CA PRO A 21 -7.55 15.52 -10.77
C PRO A 21 -8.36 14.23 -10.96
N ALA A 22 -8.10 13.47 -12.02
CA ALA A 22 -8.88 12.27 -12.35
C ALA A 22 -8.65 11.11 -11.37
N GLU A 23 -7.51 11.09 -10.68
CA GLU A 23 -7.21 10.07 -9.67
C GLU A 23 -7.81 10.41 -8.29
N MET A 24 -8.17 11.68 -8.06
CA MET A 24 -8.73 12.13 -6.79
C MET A 24 -10.04 11.42 -6.45
N SER A 25 -10.05 10.78 -5.28
CA SER A 25 -11.19 10.02 -4.75
C SER A 25 -11.74 8.90 -5.64
N LYS A 26 -11.04 8.51 -6.71
CA LYS A 26 -11.48 7.51 -7.70
C LYS A 26 -11.76 6.12 -7.11
N LEU A 27 -10.89 5.67 -6.20
CA LEU A 27 -10.98 4.35 -5.58
C LEU A 27 -11.45 4.40 -4.13
N ARG A 28 -11.32 5.56 -3.49
CA ARG A 28 -11.72 5.79 -2.10
C ARG A 28 -11.90 7.28 -1.83
N GLN A 29 -12.99 7.62 -1.16
CA GLN A 29 -13.25 8.98 -0.68
C GLN A 29 -12.10 9.50 0.21
N ALA A 30 -11.50 10.61 -0.21
CA ALA A 30 -10.57 11.36 0.63
C ALA A 30 -11.32 12.23 1.63
N HIS A 31 -10.75 12.42 2.81
CA HIS A 31 -11.22 13.44 3.77
C HIS A 31 -10.65 14.81 3.44
N VAL A 32 -9.42 14.85 2.91
CA VAL A 32 -8.76 16.03 2.37
C VAL A 32 -8.09 15.62 1.06
N ALA A 33 -8.29 16.42 0.00
CA ALA A 33 -7.63 16.23 -1.28
C ALA A 33 -6.74 17.44 -1.58
N LEU A 34 -5.48 17.20 -1.92
CA LEU A 34 -4.49 18.23 -2.25
C LEU A 34 -3.95 17.95 -3.64
N GLN A 35 -4.38 18.73 -4.62
CA GLN A 35 -3.87 18.63 -5.98
C GLN A 35 -2.55 19.39 -6.13
N GLY A 36 -1.52 18.74 -6.66
CA GLY A 36 -0.26 19.41 -6.99
C GLY A 36 0.97 18.51 -6.93
N ASP A 37 2.14 19.09 -7.20
CA ASP A 37 3.42 18.38 -7.10
C ASP A 37 3.75 18.07 -5.63
N LEU A 38 3.98 16.78 -5.33
CA LEU A 38 4.40 16.32 -4.01
C LEU A 38 5.69 16.99 -3.53
N LYS A 39 6.60 17.38 -4.45
CA LYS A 39 7.83 18.12 -4.11
C LYS A 39 7.54 19.48 -3.49
N THR A 40 6.40 20.09 -3.84
CA THR A 40 5.95 21.37 -3.27
C THR A 40 5.09 21.15 -2.03
N LEU A 41 4.20 20.16 -2.05
CA LEU A 41 3.22 19.95 -0.99
C LEU A 41 3.83 19.32 0.28
N LEU A 42 4.74 18.34 0.16
CA LEU A 42 5.29 17.65 1.33
C LEU A 42 6.07 18.57 2.28
N PRO A 43 6.97 19.47 1.81
CA PRO A 43 7.65 20.41 2.69
C PRO A 43 6.69 21.35 3.43
N ALA A 44 5.60 21.77 2.78
CA ALA A 44 4.61 22.66 3.38
C ALA A 44 3.79 22.00 4.51
N LEU A 45 3.73 20.66 4.53
CA LEU A 45 3.01 19.87 5.53
C LEU A 45 3.91 19.34 6.65
N GLN A 46 5.22 19.61 6.57
CA GLN A 46 6.18 19.10 7.54
C GLN A 46 5.91 19.67 8.93
N GLN A 47 5.82 18.78 9.90
CA GLN A 47 5.64 19.14 11.31
C GLN A 47 6.33 18.11 12.21
N PRO A 48 6.70 18.49 13.45
CA PRO A 48 7.18 17.53 14.44
C PRO A 48 6.13 16.45 14.69
N MET A 49 6.56 15.18 14.77
CA MET A 49 5.67 14.05 15.01
C MET A 49 6.14 13.22 16.21
N GLN A 50 5.21 12.89 17.10
CA GLN A 50 5.45 12.02 18.25
C GLN A 50 4.84 10.64 18.00
N ILE A 51 5.45 9.87 17.11
CA ILE A 51 4.94 8.56 16.66
C ILE A 51 5.87 7.38 17.00
N ALA A 52 6.79 7.55 17.95
CA ALA A 52 7.77 6.52 18.30
C ALA A 52 7.15 5.14 18.63
N PRO A 53 6.03 5.03 19.39
CA PRO A 53 5.40 3.73 19.64
C PRO A 53 4.90 3.06 18.35
N TRP A 54 4.41 3.84 17.40
CA TRP A 54 3.98 3.32 16.10
C TRP A 54 5.17 2.82 15.27
N LEU A 55 6.28 3.56 15.26
CA LEU A 55 7.50 3.13 14.58
C LEU A 55 8.04 1.81 15.13
N GLN A 56 8.02 1.65 16.46
CA GLN A 56 8.38 0.39 17.11
C GLN A 56 7.47 -0.76 16.65
N ARG A 57 6.14 -0.54 16.64
CA ARG A 57 5.18 -1.54 16.16
C ARG A 57 5.44 -1.95 14.70
N VAL A 58 5.76 -1.00 13.83
CA VAL A 58 6.11 -1.29 12.43
C VAL A 58 7.40 -2.10 12.33
N ALA A 59 8.40 -1.82 13.16
CA ALA A 59 9.65 -2.60 13.21
C ALA A 59 9.38 -4.06 13.61
N GLU A 60 8.62 -4.28 14.69
CA GLU A 60 8.20 -5.62 15.12
C GLU A 60 7.48 -6.40 14.01
N LEU A 61 6.58 -5.74 13.27
CA LEU A 61 5.86 -6.38 12.16
C LEU A 61 6.81 -6.81 11.03
N LYS A 62 7.84 -6.02 10.73
CA LYS A 62 8.84 -6.37 9.72
C LYS A 62 9.69 -7.57 10.13
N GLU A 63 10.04 -7.66 11.41
CA GLU A 63 10.82 -8.77 11.95
C GLU A 63 10.02 -10.07 12.04
N THR A 64 8.74 -9.97 12.43
CA THR A 64 7.84 -11.13 12.61
C THR A 64 7.26 -11.65 11.30
N HIS A 65 7.16 -10.79 10.27
CA HIS A 65 6.65 -11.14 8.95
C HIS A 65 7.66 -10.80 7.84
N PRO A 66 8.89 -11.37 7.89
CA PRO A 66 9.88 -11.12 6.87
C PRO A 66 9.40 -11.70 5.55
N TRP A 67 9.74 -11.03 4.45
CA TRP A 67 9.52 -11.61 3.13
C TRP A 67 10.33 -12.90 3.00
N ARG A 68 9.65 -14.00 2.65
CA ARG A 68 10.26 -15.31 2.47
C ARG A 68 9.95 -15.79 1.06
N TYR A 69 11.00 -16.21 0.35
CA TYR A 69 10.90 -16.80 -0.97
C TYR A 69 11.55 -18.18 -0.92
N ASP A 70 10.79 -19.13 -0.38
CA ASP A 70 11.24 -20.48 -0.10
C ASP A 70 10.93 -21.34 -1.32
N HIS A 71 11.57 -21.05 -2.46
CA HIS A 71 11.29 -21.74 -3.71
C HIS A 71 12.27 -22.91 -3.93
N PRO A 72 11.85 -24.18 -3.76
CA PRO A 72 12.70 -25.34 -4.01
C PRO A 72 12.86 -25.55 -5.52
N GLY A 73 13.87 -24.91 -6.12
CA GLY A 73 14.64 -25.42 -7.27
C GLY A 73 13.95 -25.89 -8.57
N GLN A 74 12.63 -25.78 -8.78
CA GLN A 74 11.95 -26.18 -10.03
C GLN A 74 11.03 -25.06 -10.51
N PRO A 75 11.27 -24.47 -11.69
CA PRO A 75 10.52 -23.32 -12.16
C PRO A 75 9.06 -23.71 -12.38
N ILE A 76 8.19 -23.19 -11.52
CA ILE A 76 6.72 -23.21 -11.63
C ILE A 76 6.08 -24.58 -11.29
N TYR A 77 5.57 -24.70 -10.06
CA TYR A 77 4.51 -25.64 -9.72
C TYR A 77 3.15 -24.96 -9.95
N ALA A 78 2.51 -25.27 -11.07
CA ALA A 78 1.18 -24.78 -11.46
C ALA A 78 0.22 -25.96 -11.71
N PRO A 79 -0.39 -26.54 -10.65
CA PRO A 79 -1.20 -27.75 -10.75
C PRO A 79 -2.54 -27.56 -11.49
N LEU A 80 -2.88 -26.34 -11.91
CA LEU A 80 -4.11 -26.00 -12.64
C LEU A 80 -3.88 -25.72 -14.12
N LEU A 81 -2.64 -25.79 -14.62
CA LEU A 81 -2.40 -25.79 -16.06
C LEU A 81 -2.76 -27.19 -16.59
N PRO A 82 -3.70 -27.32 -17.55
CA PRO A 82 -3.92 -28.58 -18.22
C PRO A 82 -2.62 -28.96 -18.92
N GLN A 83 -2.04 -30.10 -18.56
CA GLN A 83 -0.93 -30.64 -19.34
C GLN A 83 -1.51 -31.10 -20.68
N ALA A 84 -1.16 -30.37 -21.75
CA ALA A 84 -1.49 -30.80 -23.10
C ALA A 84 -0.65 -32.04 -23.42
N THR A 85 -1.28 -33.21 -23.43
CA THR A 85 -0.67 -34.44 -23.93
C THR A 85 -0.68 -34.41 -25.45
N VAL A 86 0.50 -34.58 -26.06
CA VAL A 86 0.67 -34.93 -27.48
C VAL A 86 0.57 -36.44 -27.63
#